data_AF-A0A2S1LYV4-F1
#
_entry.id   AF-A0A2S1LYV4-F1
#
_cell.length_a   1.000
_cell.length_b   1.000
_cell.length_c   1.000
_cell.angle_alpha   90.00
_cell.angle_beta   90.00
_cell.angle_gamma   90.00
#
_symmetry.space_group_name_H-M   'P 1'
#
loop_
_entity.id
_entity.type
_entity.pdbx_description
1 polymer ?
#
loop_
_entity_poly.entity_id
_entity_poly.type
_entity_poly.pdbx_seq_one_letter_code
_entity_poly.pdbx_strand_id
1 'polypeptide(L)'
;MKIDILDTIKSRIGDLTQVGDISDREKKRLRYRKLKEEIKARTLEEAINKIELAKVLYEIKKNKFYKFDGYHSFYEFCLDYKLSRTMIYKYIKIGTYLEKENISEQDIMRSSLNKIMNDIRVRKNSSEEHKPVIIKFNLESKDKQLVLVKNKQKLEKFLLRCLLDHWESFINS
;
A
#
# COMPACT_ATOMS: atom_id res chain seq x y z
N MET A 1 1.69 11.89 -79.43
CA MET A 1 1.41 10.83 -78.44
C MET A 1 0.78 11.49 -77.23
N LYS A 2 -0.55 11.53 -77.14
CA LYS A 2 -1.25 12.10 -75.96
C LYS A 2 -1.30 11.00 -74.91
N ILE A 3 -0.50 11.15 -73.87
CA ILE A 3 -0.59 10.31 -72.67
C ILE A 3 -1.96 10.60 -72.06
N ASP A 4 -2.83 9.58 -72.01
CA ASP A 4 -4.17 9.74 -71.46
C ASP A 4 -4.06 9.94 -69.95
N ILE A 5 -4.07 11.20 -69.56
CA ILE A 5 -3.97 11.64 -68.16
C ILE A 5 -5.10 10.98 -67.35
N LEU A 6 -6.26 10.75 -67.97
CA LEU A 6 -7.40 10.06 -67.37
C LEU A 6 -7.10 8.59 -67.06
N ASP A 7 -6.36 7.88 -67.92
CA ASP A 7 -5.96 6.49 -67.66
C ASP A 7 -4.85 6.40 -66.61
N THR A 8 -3.98 7.39 -66.56
CA THR A 8 -2.93 7.49 -65.53
C THR A 8 -3.54 7.81 -64.16
N ILE A 9 -4.57 8.67 -64.12
CA ILE A 9 -5.32 8.99 -62.90
C ILE A 9 -6.19 7.81 -62.47
N LYS A 10 -6.88 7.11 -63.39
CA LYS A 10 -7.62 5.87 -63.09
C LYS A 10 -6.71 4.76 -62.57
N SER A 11 -5.53 4.59 -63.17
CA SER A 11 -4.51 3.66 -62.71
C SER A 11 -4.03 3.98 -61.29
N ARG A 12 -3.85 5.27 -60.96
CA ARG A 12 -3.42 5.69 -59.61
C ARG A 12 -4.54 5.66 -58.56
N ILE A 13 -5.80 5.88 -58.96
CA ILE A 13 -6.96 5.84 -58.05
C ILE A 13 -7.44 4.39 -57.81
N GLY A 14 -7.17 3.47 -58.74
CA GLY A 14 -7.46 2.03 -58.57
C GLY A 14 -6.81 1.40 -57.34
N ASP A 15 -5.66 1.92 -56.89
CA ASP A 15 -4.96 1.49 -55.66
C ASP A 15 -5.43 2.23 -54.39
N LEU A 16 -6.15 3.35 -54.50
CA LEU A 16 -6.62 4.15 -53.36
C LEU A 16 -8.03 3.80 -52.90
N THR A 17 -8.66 2.78 -53.51
CA THR A 17 -10.00 2.31 -53.12
C THR A 17 -9.98 0.91 -52.51
N GLN A 18 -8.86 0.49 -51.92
CA GLN A 18 -8.90 -0.47 -50.82
C GLN A 18 -9.25 0.29 -49.54
N VAL A 19 -10.50 0.75 -49.41
CA VAL A 19 -11.17 0.70 -48.09
C VAL A 19 -11.39 -0.78 -47.82
N GLY A 20 -10.27 -1.49 -47.64
CA GLY A 20 -10.24 -2.90 -47.37
C GLY A 20 -10.98 -3.08 -46.07
N ASP A 21 -12.03 -3.88 -46.12
CA ASP A 21 -12.75 -4.35 -44.95
C ASP A 21 -11.69 -4.82 -43.94
N ILE A 22 -11.39 -3.97 -42.95
CA ILE A 22 -10.37 -4.24 -41.93
C ILE A 22 -10.68 -5.64 -41.46
N SER A 23 -9.75 -6.58 -41.69
CA SER A 23 -9.99 -7.99 -41.44
C SER A 23 -10.62 -8.13 -40.05
N ASP A 24 -11.62 -9.00 -39.88
CA ASP A 24 -12.23 -9.22 -38.56
C ASP A 24 -11.17 -9.44 -37.45
N ARG A 25 -10.00 -9.98 -37.80
CA ARG A 25 -8.84 -10.07 -36.90
C ARG A 25 -8.27 -8.72 -36.49
N GLU A 26 -8.12 -7.78 -37.41
CA GLU A 26 -7.63 -6.43 -37.15
C GLU A 26 -8.65 -5.59 -36.37
N LYS A 27 -9.95 -5.70 -36.67
CA LYS A 27 -11.03 -5.11 -35.86
C LYS A 27 -10.98 -5.65 -34.42
N LYS A 28 -10.84 -6.97 -34.24
CA LYS A 28 -10.67 -7.61 -32.92
C LYS A 28 -9.41 -7.15 -32.19
N ARG A 29 -8.26 -7.03 -32.90
CA ARG A 29 -7.01 -6.49 -32.33
C ARG A 29 -7.14 -5.04 -31.88
N LEU A 30 -7.81 -4.19 -32.68
CA LEU A 30 -8.06 -2.79 -32.33
C LEU A 30 -8.96 -2.70 -31.09
N ARG A 31 -10.05 -3.50 -31.04
CA ARG A 31 -10.93 -3.57 -29.86
C ARG A 31 -10.18 -4.03 -28.63
N TYR A 32 -9.35 -5.07 -28.74
CA TYR A 32 -8.52 -5.55 -27.63
C TYR A 32 -7.58 -4.46 -27.11
N ARG A 33 -6.91 -3.71 -27.99
CA ARG A 33 -6.06 -2.58 -27.58
C ARG A 33 -6.84 -1.51 -26.83
N LYS A 34 -8.03 -1.14 -27.31
CA LYS A 34 -8.92 -0.19 -26.61
C LYS A 34 -9.29 -0.68 -25.21
N LEU A 35 -9.70 -1.94 -25.08
CA LEU A 35 -10.04 -2.53 -23.78
C LEU A 35 -8.85 -2.53 -22.81
N LYS A 36 -7.62 -2.77 -23.29
CA LYS A 36 -6.42 -2.66 -22.44
C LYS A 36 -6.20 -1.24 -21.91
N GLU A 37 -6.38 -0.23 -22.74
CA GLU A 37 -6.26 1.16 -22.30
C GLU A 37 -7.40 1.56 -21.34
N GLU A 38 -8.62 1.09 -21.59
CA GLU A 38 -9.75 1.28 -20.66
C GLU A 38 -9.47 0.65 -19.28
N ILE A 39 -8.89 -0.56 -19.23
CA ILE A 39 -8.50 -1.21 -17.98
C ILE A 39 -7.46 -0.36 -17.23
N LYS A 40 -6.44 0.14 -17.92
CA LYS A 40 -5.42 0.99 -17.28
C LYS A 40 -6.03 2.27 -16.73
N ALA A 41 -6.87 2.95 -17.51
CA ALA A 41 -7.51 4.19 -17.11
C ALA A 41 -8.39 3.98 -15.87
N ARG A 42 -9.26 2.95 -15.88
CA ARG A 42 -10.14 2.63 -14.75
C ARG A 42 -9.37 2.23 -13.50
N THR A 43 -8.28 1.48 -13.66
CA THR A 43 -7.43 1.09 -12.52
C THR A 43 -6.75 2.31 -11.88
N LEU A 44 -6.31 3.28 -12.68
CA LEU A 44 -5.72 4.52 -12.19
C LEU A 44 -6.77 5.38 -11.46
N GLU A 45 -7.95 5.52 -12.05
CA GLU A 45 -9.08 6.23 -11.45
C GLU A 45 -9.48 5.60 -10.10
N GLU A 46 -9.57 4.26 -10.03
CA GLU A 46 -9.83 3.54 -8.79
C GLU A 46 -8.77 3.84 -7.72
N ALA A 47 -7.49 3.93 -8.11
CA ALA A 47 -6.40 4.27 -7.20
C ALA A 47 -6.53 5.70 -6.67
N ILE A 48 -6.83 6.68 -7.53
CA ILE A 48 -7.06 8.08 -7.14
C ILE A 48 -8.22 8.16 -6.14
N ASN A 49 -9.36 7.56 -6.48
CA ASN A 49 -10.56 7.59 -5.64
C ASN A 49 -10.28 6.99 -4.25
N LYS A 50 -9.46 5.94 -4.17
CA LYS A 50 -9.04 5.34 -2.88
C LYS A 50 -8.16 6.27 -2.05
N ILE A 51 -7.31 7.07 -2.67
CA ILE A 51 -6.46 8.06 -1.99
C ILE A 51 -7.31 9.21 -1.45
N GLU A 52 -8.21 9.74 -2.27
CA GLU A 52 -9.13 10.80 -1.87
C GLU A 52 -10.04 10.34 -0.72
N LEU A 53 -10.58 9.13 -0.81
CA LEU A 53 -11.33 8.52 0.29
C LEU A 53 -10.49 8.42 1.57
N ALA A 54 -9.21 8.06 1.47
CA ALA A 54 -8.31 8.02 2.62
C ALA A 54 -8.12 9.39 3.28
N LYS A 55 -7.99 10.47 2.48
CA LYS A 55 -7.87 11.85 2.96
C LYS A 55 -9.13 12.27 3.70
N VAL A 56 -10.30 12.09 3.09
CA VAL A 56 -11.60 12.47 3.68
C VAL A 56 -11.85 11.71 4.99
N LEU A 57 -11.67 10.38 5.00
CA LEU A 57 -11.86 9.57 6.20
C LEU A 57 -10.90 9.97 7.32
N TYR A 58 -9.65 10.29 6.97
CA TYR A 58 -8.67 10.74 7.94
C TYR A 58 -9.03 12.11 8.53
N GLU A 59 -9.45 13.07 7.72
CA GLU A 59 -9.89 14.39 8.16
C GLU A 59 -11.10 14.30 9.11
N ILE A 60 -12.12 13.54 8.72
CA ILE A 60 -13.31 13.28 9.56
C ILE A 60 -12.89 12.67 10.90
N LYS A 61 -11.98 11.70 10.90
CA LYS A 61 -11.49 11.07 12.14
C LYS A 61 -10.72 12.06 13.00
N LYS A 62 -9.78 12.81 12.41
CA LYS A 62 -8.88 13.75 13.10
C LYS A 62 -9.69 14.84 13.80
N ASN A 63 -10.64 15.43 13.09
CA ASN A 63 -11.47 16.52 13.60
C ASN A 63 -12.72 16.04 14.35
N LYS A 64 -12.94 14.72 14.40
CA LYS A 64 -14.11 14.08 15.02
C LYS A 64 -15.45 14.54 14.43
N PHE A 65 -15.48 14.84 13.14
CA PHE A 65 -16.69 15.32 12.44
C PHE A 65 -17.85 14.32 12.44
N TYR A 66 -17.55 13.03 12.59
CA TYR A 66 -18.58 12.00 12.80
C TYR A 66 -19.51 12.30 13.99
N LYS A 67 -19.11 13.15 14.94
CA LYS A 67 -19.97 13.54 16.06
C LYS A 67 -21.13 14.45 15.65
N PHE A 68 -21.04 15.15 14.51
CA PHE A 68 -22.15 15.98 14.02
C PHE A 68 -23.39 15.15 13.70
N ASP A 69 -23.20 13.90 13.28
CA ASP A 69 -24.27 12.94 13.02
C ASP A 69 -24.61 12.09 14.26
N GLY A 70 -24.05 12.40 15.44
CA GLY A 70 -24.35 11.70 16.69
C GLY A 70 -23.61 10.38 16.92
N TYR A 71 -22.66 9.99 16.06
CA TYR A 71 -21.89 8.77 16.26
C TYR A 71 -20.99 8.84 17.51
N HIS A 72 -20.97 7.77 18.31
CA HIS A 72 -20.12 7.70 19.50
C HIS A 72 -18.66 7.40 19.14
N SER A 73 -18.44 6.72 18.02
CA SER A 73 -17.10 6.43 17.52
C SER A 73 -16.97 6.60 16.01
N PHE A 74 -15.76 6.90 15.55
CA PHE A 74 -15.44 6.91 14.12
C PHE A 74 -15.71 5.55 13.45
N TYR A 75 -15.58 4.45 14.20
CA TYR A 75 -15.85 3.11 13.67
C TYR A 75 -17.32 2.93 13.33
N GLU A 76 -18.23 3.36 14.19
CA GLU A 76 -19.68 3.34 13.93
C GLU A 76 -20.03 4.14 12.69
N PHE A 77 -19.53 5.37 12.57
CA PHE A 77 -19.68 6.19 11.37
C PHE A 77 -19.25 5.46 10.09
N CYS A 78 -18.13 4.76 10.11
CA CYS A 78 -17.65 4.03 8.94
C CYS A 78 -18.50 2.82 8.55
N LEU A 79 -19.30 2.26 9.46
CA LEU A 79 -20.16 1.10 9.14
C LEU A 79 -21.26 1.46 8.15
N ASP A 80 -21.78 2.69 8.22
CA ASP A 80 -22.82 3.19 7.31
C ASP A 80 -22.33 3.26 5.85
N TYR A 81 -21.01 3.42 5.66
CA TYR A 81 -20.36 3.39 4.35
C TYR A 81 -19.84 2.00 3.96
N LYS A 82 -20.29 0.94 4.66
CA LYS A 82 -19.91 -0.46 4.42
C LYS A 82 -18.39 -0.70 4.48
N LEU A 83 -17.67 0.08 5.29
CA LEU A 83 -16.23 -0.07 5.45
C LEU A 83 -15.94 -1.11 6.54
N SER A 84 -15.22 -2.18 6.17
CA SER A 84 -14.76 -3.15 7.15
C SER A 84 -13.66 -2.57 8.05
N ARG A 85 -13.51 -3.12 9.27
CA ARG A 85 -12.46 -2.72 10.23
C ARG A 85 -11.06 -2.67 9.60
N THR A 86 -10.74 -3.64 8.75
CA THR A 86 -9.47 -3.71 8.03
C THR A 86 -9.29 -2.56 7.04
N MET A 87 -10.35 -2.19 6.30
CA MET A 87 -10.31 -1.06 5.37
C MET A 87 -10.18 0.27 6.09
N ILE A 88 -10.95 0.46 7.17
CA ILE A 88 -10.86 1.64 8.03
C ILE A 88 -9.42 1.84 8.52
N TYR A 89 -8.79 0.79 9.05
CA TYR A 89 -7.40 0.86 9.50
C TYR A 89 -6.43 1.25 8.37
N LYS A 90 -6.58 0.66 7.18
CA LYS A 90 -5.74 0.97 6.01
C LYS A 90 -5.88 2.43 5.58
N TYR A 91 -7.11 2.92 5.40
CA TYR A 91 -7.38 4.28 4.93
C TYR A 91 -6.90 5.33 5.92
N ILE A 92 -7.18 5.15 7.22
CA ILE A 92 -6.68 6.06 8.25
C ILE A 92 -5.16 6.10 8.26
N LYS A 93 -4.51 4.95 8.09
CA LYS A 93 -3.05 4.91 8.05
C LYS A 93 -2.53 5.69 6.85
N ILE A 94 -3.05 5.46 5.65
CA ILE A 94 -2.67 6.19 4.44
C ILE A 94 -2.84 7.71 4.61
N GLY A 95 -3.99 8.17 5.10
CA GLY A 95 -4.22 9.60 5.36
C GLY A 95 -3.23 10.19 6.36
N THR A 96 -2.87 9.43 7.41
CA THR A 96 -1.84 9.84 8.38
C THR A 96 -0.46 10.02 7.73
N TYR A 97 -0.09 9.17 6.77
CA TYR A 97 1.20 9.26 6.08
C TYR A 97 1.23 10.39 5.04
N LEU A 98 0.11 10.61 4.34
CA LEU A 98 -0.05 11.73 3.40
C LEU A 98 0.09 13.08 4.12
N GLU A 99 -0.54 13.25 5.28
CA GLU A 99 -0.43 14.48 6.06
C GLU A 99 0.98 14.71 6.61
N LYS A 100 1.72 13.65 6.94
CA LYS A 100 3.07 13.75 7.52
C LYS A 100 4.19 13.90 6.47
N GLU A 101 3.84 14.20 5.21
CA GLU A 101 4.74 14.39 4.05
C GLU A 101 5.74 13.25 3.77
N ASN A 102 5.58 12.08 4.36
CA ASN A 102 6.58 11.01 4.26
C ASN A 102 6.41 10.17 2.97
N ILE A 103 5.34 10.38 2.19
CA ILE A 103 5.00 9.65 0.95
C ILE A 103 4.26 10.57 -0.03
N SER A 104 4.73 10.64 -1.28
CA SER A 104 4.08 11.40 -2.36
C SER A 104 2.82 10.68 -2.87
N GLU A 105 1.78 11.44 -3.23
CA GLU A 105 0.58 10.90 -3.88
C GLU A 105 0.90 10.12 -5.15
N GLN A 106 1.93 10.54 -5.89
CA GLN A 106 2.36 9.84 -7.10
C GLN A 106 2.97 8.47 -6.82
N ASP A 107 3.64 8.31 -5.67
CA ASP A 107 4.19 7.01 -5.24
C ASP A 107 3.06 6.04 -4.89
N ILE A 108 1.97 6.57 -4.34
CA ILE A 108 0.77 5.83 -3.95
C ILE A 108 -0.04 5.46 -5.20
N MET A 109 -0.20 6.35 -6.17
CA MET A 109 -0.92 6.04 -7.43
C MET A 109 -0.25 4.93 -8.25
N ARG A 110 1.07 4.82 -8.19
CA ARG A 110 1.84 3.76 -8.88
C ARG A 110 1.83 2.42 -8.14
N SER A 111 1.37 2.39 -6.89
CA SER A 111 1.46 1.25 -5.98
C SER A 111 0.06 0.79 -5.55
N SER A 112 -0.19 -0.50 -5.51
CA SER A 112 -1.48 -1.00 -5.00
C SER A 112 -1.56 -0.74 -3.49
N LEU A 113 -2.77 -0.52 -2.93
CA LEU A 113 -2.97 -0.24 -1.49
C LEU A 113 -2.23 -1.21 -0.54
N ASN A 114 -2.15 -2.49 -0.90
CA ASN A 114 -1.42 -3.48 -0.13
C ASN A 114 0.10 -3.30 -0.20
N LYS A 115 0.62 -2.88 -1.36
CA LYS A 115 2.03 -2.58 -1.57
C LYS A 115 2.41 -1.31 -0.82
N ILE A 116 1.60 -0.24 -0.88
CA ILE A 116 1.75 0.97 -0.05
C ILE A 116 1.81 0.61 1.44
N MET A 117 0.91 -0.26 1.91
CA MET A 117 0.88 -0.69 3.30
C MET A 117 2.13 -1.47 3.72
N ASN A 118 2.69 -2.27 2.81
CA ASN A 118 3.95 -2.97 3.01
C ASN A 118 5.13 -2.01 2.98
N ASP A 119 5.19 -1.08 2.04
CA ASP A 119 6.24 -0.06 1.94
C ASP A 119 6.26 0.82 3.19
N ILE A 120 5.08 1.22 3.68
CA ILE A 120 4.89 1.91 4.96
C ILE A 120 5.43 1.07 6.14
N ARG A 121 5.18 -0.24 6.15
CA ARG A 121 5.70 -1.14 7.21
C ARG A 121 7.23 -1.25 7.13
N VAL A 122 7.79 -1.39 5.93
CA VAL A 122 9.24 -1.49 5.72
C VAL A 122 9.94 -0.19 6.14
N ARG A 123 9.41 0.98 5.79
CA ARG A 123 9.96 2.28 6.22
C ARG A 123 9.93 2.48 7.73
N LYS A 124 8.91 1.94 8.42
CA LYS A 124 8.88 1.96 9.89
C LYS A 124 9.98 1.05 10.49
N ASN A 125 10.23 -0.09 9.87
CA ASN A 125 11.24 -1.05 10.34
C ASN A 125 12.67 -0.69 9.94
N SER A 126 12.87 0.29 9.03
CA SER A 126 14.19 0.81 8.66
C SER A 126 14.64 2.00 9.53
N SER A 127 13.77 2.50 10.40
CA SER A 127 14.20 3.24 11.59
C SER A 127 14.80 2.17 12.52
N GLU A 128 16.05 2.32 12.94
CA GLU A 128 16.80 1.34 13.74
C GLU A 128 16.12 1.03 15.10
N GLU A 129 15.03 0.27 15.08
CA GLU A 129 14.51 -0.39 16.27
C GLU A 129 15.46 -1.55 16.54
N HIS A 130 16.43 -1.34 17.43
CA HIS A 130 17.26 -2.40 17.99
C HIS A 130 16.33 -3.54 18.43
N LYS A 131 16.36 -4.66 17.70
CA LYS A 131 15.54 -5.82 18.04
C LYS A 131 15.93 -6.24 19.47
N PRO A 132 14.97 -6.33 20.41
CA PRO A 132 15.31 -6.76 21.76
C PRO A 132 15.89 -8.18 21.70
N VAL A 133 17.06 -8.36 22.30
CA VAL A 133 17.64 -9.69 22.50
C VAL A 133 16.82 -10.36 23.61
N ILE A 134 16.05 -11.39 23.25
CA ILE A 134 15.22 -12.13 24.21
C ILE A 134 16.05 -13.28 24.78
N ILE A 135 16.47 -13.14 26.03
CA ILE A 135 17.10 -14.23 26.80
C ILE A 135 15.98 -15.06 27.43
N LYS A 136 15.93 -16.36 27.11
CA LYS A 136 14.97 -17.31 27.67
C LYS A 136 15.68 -18.22 28.68
N PHE A 137 15.24 -18.19 29.93
CA PHE A 137 15.68 -19.14 30.95
C PHE A 137 14.81 -20.38 30.89
N ASN A 138 15.39 -21.53 30.48
CA ASN A 138 14.69 -22.80 30.55
C ASN A 138 15.00 -23.47 31.89
N LEU A 139 14.18 -23.19 32.91
CA LEU A 139 14.35 -23.78 34.24
C LEU A 139 13.48 -25.03 34.39
N GLU A 140 14.05 -26.11 34.91
CA GLU A 140 13.34 -27.39 35.10
C GLU A 140 12.33 -27.36 36.26
N SER A 141 12.55 -26.49 37.26
CA SER A 141 11.70 -26.38 38.46
C SER A 141 10.65 -25.27 38.34
N LYS A 142 9.37 -25.63 38.50
CA LYS A 142 8.23 -24.70 38.50
C LYS A 142 8.30 -23.65 39.62
N ASP A 143 8.79 -24.02 40.80
CA ASP A 143 8.89 -23.10 41.95
C ASP A 143 9.92 -22.00 41.68
N LYS A 144 11.05 -22.37 41.06
CA LYS A 144 12.08 -21.41 40.65
C LYS A 144 11.56 -20.47 39.56
N GLN A 145 10.75 -20.96 38.60
CA GLN A 145 10.10 -20.11 37.60
C GLN A 145 9.16 -19.07 38.24
N LEU A 146 8.35 -19.49 39.21
CA LEU A 146 7.41 -18.59 39.89
C LEU A 146 8.12 -17.48 40.67
N VAL A 147 9.25 -17.80 41.32
CA VAL A 147 10.09 -16.81 42.02
C VAL A 147 10.66 -15.77 41.04
N LEU A 148 11.11 -16.19 39.86
CA LEU A 148 11.61 -15.26 38.84
C LEU A 148 10.50 -14.35 38.30
N VAL A 149 9.32 -14.88 38.02
CA VAL A 149 8.18 -14.06 37.54
C VAL A 149 7.80 -13.00 38.56
N LYS A 150 7.76 -13.35 39.86
CA LYS A 150 7.47 -12.41 40.95
C LYS A 150 8.55 -11.33 41.14
N ASN A 151 9.80 -11.61 40.77
CA ASN A 151 10.94 -10.72 41.00
C ASN A 151 11.55 -10.17 39.70
N LYS A 152 10.79 -10.19 38.59
CA LYS A 152 11.26 -9.87 37.23
C LYS A 152 12.11 -8.59 37.17
N GLN A 153 11.63 -7.48 37.75
CA GLN A 153 12.34 -6.20 37.70
C GLN A 153 13.67 -6.21 38.47
N LYS A 154 13.74 -6.91 39.60
CA LYS A 154 14.98 -7.04 40.39
C LYS A 154 16.00 -7.92 39.66
N LEU A 155 15.51 -9.00 39.07
CA LEU A 155 16.31 -9.91 38.25
C LEU A 155 16.87 -9.21 37.02
N GLU A 156 16.05 -8.47 36.27
CA GLU A 156 16.48 -7.70 35.10
C GLU A 156 17.59 -6.71 35.47
N LYS A 157 17.44 -5.97 36.57
CA LYS A 157 18.49 -5.05 37.06
C LYS A 157 19.77 -5.77 37.47
N PHE A 158 19.65 -6.90 38.15
CA PHE A 158 20.80 -7.70 38.57
C PHE A 158 21.56 -8.26 37.36
N LEU A 159 20.86 -8.89 36.41
CA LEU A 159 21.45 -9.47 35.20
C LEU A 159 22.09 -8.39 34.32
N LEU A 160 21.44 -7.25 34.15
CA LEU A 160 21.99 -6.13 33.38
C LEU A 160 23.28 -5.62 34.02
N ARG A 161 23.31 -5.49 35.35
CA ARG A 161 24.50 -5.09 36.08
C ARG A 161 25.65 -6.09 35.92
N CYS A 162 25.39 -7.39 36.14
CA CYS A 162 26.41 -8.42 35.96
C CYS A 162 26.94 -8.50 34.52
N LEU A 163 26.07 -8.36 33.51
CA LEU A 163 26.48 -8.34 32.11
C LEU A 163 27.37 -7.14 31.78
N LEU A 164 27.03 -5.95 32.29
CA LEU A 164 27.82 -4.75 32.07
C LEU A 164 29.18 -4.82 32.79
N ASP A 165 29.19 -5.33 34.02
CA ASP A 165 30.41 -5.45 34.82
C ASP A 165 31.39 -6.50 34.25
N HIS A 166 30.93 -7.46 33.43
CA HIS A 166 31.74 -8.58 32.90
C HIS A 166 31.70 -8.66 31.37
N TRP A 167 31.30 -7.56 30.71
CA TRP A 167 31.05 -7.51 29.26
C TRP A 167 32.26 -7.93 28.42
N GLU A 168 33.46 -7.52 28.83
CA GLU A 168 34.70 -7.82 28.11
C GLU A 168 35.06 -9.31 28.17
N SER A 169 34.80 -9.99 29.29
CA SER A 169 35.02 -11.43 29.40
C SER A 169 33.97 -12.24 28.63
N PHE A 170 32.76 -11.71 28.49
CA PHE A 170 31.67 -12.34 27.74
C PHE A 170 31.85 -12.27 26.22
N ILE A 171 32.39 -11.16 25.69
CA ILE A 171 32.64 -11.03 24.24
C ILE A 171 33.83 -11.88 23.79
N ASN A 172 34.80 -12.11 24.68
CA ASN A 172 36.05 -12.78 24.34
C ASN A 172 36.08 -14.28 24.72
N SER A 173 34.94 -14.87 25.12
CA SER A 173 34.77 -16.31 25.40
C SER A 173 34.12 -17.05 24.24
#